data_AF-A0A7S2MM89-F1
#
_entry.id   AF-A0A7S2MM89-F1
#
_cell.length_a   1.000
_cell.length_b   1.000
_cell.length_c   1.000
_cell.angle_alpha   90.00
_cell.angle_beta   90.00
_cell.angle_gamma   90.00
#
_symmetry.space_group_name_H-M   'P 1'
#
loop_
_entity.id
_entity.type
_entity.pdbx_description
1 polymer ?
#
loop_
_entity_poly.entity_id
_entity_poly.type
_entity_poly.pdbx_seq_one_letter_code
_entity_poly.pdbx_strand_id
1 'polypeptide(L)'
;EMLVRGAPVGGQVWAGPRVRHQDAEEFGKELRLNAYVVREPLGALRVAITQILSALCVAVPDRSLPLVPLAAWGVLAEWFLVHRCNHIFQAACCRLWIVVVNHAGPELQQLVFTGHGLLAGLCEMVLAEGSY
;
A
#
# COMPACT_ATOMS: atom_id res chain seq x y z
N GLU A 1 47.45 8.19 -58.29
CA GLU A 1 47.47 6.71 -58.33
C GLU A 1 47.84 6.15 -56.97
N MET A 2 47.41 4.90 -56.72
CA MET A 2 47.80 3.98 -55.65
C MET A 2 47.24 4.17 -54.24
N LEU A 3 46.15 3.40 -54.00
CA LEU A 3 45.85 2.70 -52.76
C LEU A 3 47.10 1.99 -52.20
N VAL A 4 47.29 2.04 -50.87
CA VAL A 4 47.68 0.87 -50.07
C VAL A 4 46.97 0.93 -48.71
N ARG A 5 46.18 -0.11 -48.44
CA ARG A 5 45.53 -0.45 -47.17
C ARG A 5 46.58 -0.92 -46.15
N GLY A 6 46.38 -0.65 -44.86
CA GLY A 6 47.15 -1.33 -43.82
C GLY A 6 46.86 -0.92 -42.38
N ALA A 7 46.16 -1.83 -41.68
CA ALA A 7 46.13 -2.06 -40.24
C ALA A 7 45.17 -1.22 -39.35
N PRO A 8 44.51 -1.88 -38.37
CA PRO A 8 43.36 -1.35 -37.66
C PRO A 8 43.81 -0.55 -36.44
N VAL A 9 43.27 0.65 -36.28
CA VAL A 9 43.33 1.34 -34.98
C VAL A 9 42.38 0.59 -34.04
N GLY A 10 42.97 0.01 -33.00
CA GLY A 10 42.26 -0.69 -31.93
C GLY A 10 41.21 0.20 -31.27
N GLY A 11 39.97 0.07 -31.74
CA GLY A 11 38.80 0.47 -30.99
C GLY A 11 38.47 -0.64 -30.00
N GLN A 12 38.80 -0.43 -28.72
CA GLN A 12 38.19 -1.17 -27.63
C GLN A 12 36.67 -1.00 -27.74
N VAL A 13 36.00 -1.99 -28.32
CA VAL A 13 34.57 -2.16 -28.18
C VAL A 13 34.35 -2.61 -26.73
N TRP A 14 34.10 -1.64 -25.85
CA TRP A 14 33.47 -1.92 -24.57
C TRP A 14 32.11 -2.54 -24.89
N ALA A 15 32.06 -3.87 -24.87
CA ALA A 15 30.81 -4.62 -24.76
C ALA A 15 30.25 -4.37 -23.36
N GLY A 16 29.67 -3.19 -23.17
CA GLY A 16 28.79 -2.94 -22.02
C GLY A 16 27.70 -4.01 -22.06
N PRO A 17 27.31 -4.57 -20.90
CA PRO A 17 26.24 -5.55 -20.87
C PRO A 17 24.99 -4.88 -21.46
N ARG A 18 24.49 -5.45 -22.57
CA ARG A 18 23.15 -5.14 -23.07
C ARG A 18 22.18 -5.57 -21.98
N VAL A 19 21.81 -4.62 -21.13
CA VAL A 19 20.70 -4.75 -20.20
C VAL A 19 19.48 -5.03 -21.07
N ARG A 20 19.04 -6.29 -21.09
CA ARG A 20 17.71 -6.63 -21.60
C ARG A 20 16.72 -5.90 -20.71
N HIS A 21 16.04 -4.91 -21.25
CA HIS A 21 14.77 -4.43 -20.72
C HIS A 21 13.73 -5.56 -20.87
N GLN A 22 13.79 -6.58 -20.02
CA GLN A 22 12.75 -7.63 -19.94
C GLN A 22 12.32 -7.96 -18.50
N ASP A 23 12.77 -7.22 -17.49
CA ASP A 23 12.43 -7.50 -16.08
C ASP A 23 11.59 -6.36 -15.45
N ALA A 24 10.70 -5.74 -16.23
CA ALA A 24 9.74 -4.74 -15.72
C ALA A 24 8.34 -5.33 -15.44
N GLU A 25 8.14 -6.63 -15.62
CA GLU A 25 6.86 -7.34 -15.42
C GLU A 25 7.00 -8.53 -14.48
N GLU A 26 7.55 -8.40 -13.25
CA GLU A 26 7.40 -9.52 -12.27
C GLU A 26 7.65 -9.18 -10.78
N PHE A 27 7.51 -7.92 -10.35
CA PHE A 27 7.56 -7.58 -8.92
C PHE A 27 6.15 -7.41 -8.34
N GLY A 28 5.42 -8.52 -8.32
CA GLY A 28 4.10 -8.65 -7.71
C GLY A 28 3.89 -10.09 -7.25
N LYS A 29 4.77 -10.59 -6.37
CA LYS A 29 4.67 -11.96 -5.87
C LYS A 29 3.58 -12.03 -4.79
N GLU A 30 2.36 -12.33 -5.23
CA GLU A 30 1.30 -12.81 -4.35
C GLU A 30 1.77 -14.08 -3.63
N LEU A 31 2.00 -14.00 -2.32
CA LEU A 31 2.31 -15.16 -1.50
C LEU A 31 1.00 -15.79 -1.03
N ARG A 32 0.60 -16.90 -1.64
CA ARG A 32 -0.56 -17.68 -1.17
C ARG A 32 -0.12 -18.56 0.00
N LEU A 33 -0.44 -18.14 1.22
CA LEU A 33 -0.47 -19.02 2.39
C LEU A 33 -1.89 -19.58 2.49
N ASN A 34 -2.03 -20.88 2.74
CA ASN A 34 -3.22 -21.75 2.56
C ASN A 34 -4.62 -21.28 3.03
N ALA A 35 -4.80 -20.05 3.52
CA ALA A 35 -6.11 -19.44 3.82
C ALA A 35 -6.25 -17.97 3.34
N TYR A 36 -5.20 -17.31 2.80
CA TYR A 36 -5.27 -15.92 2.31
C TYR A 36 -4.19 -15.61 1.27
N VAL A 37 -4.54 -14.74 0.30
CA VAL A 37 -3.58 -14.16 -0.64
C VAL A 37 -2.83 -13.04 0.12
N VAL A 38 -1.55 -13.24 0.39
CA VAL A 38 -0.67 -12.18 0.89
C VAL A 38 -0.27 -11.32 -0.29
N ARG A 39 -0.95 -10.19 -0.45
CA ARG A 39 -0.41 -9.08 -1.25
C ARG A 39 0.80 -8.50 -0.54
N GLU A 40 1.77 -8.00 -1.31
CA GLU A 40 3.02 -7.47 -0.76
C GLU A 40 2.77 -6.57 0.46
N PRO A 41 3.59 -6.70 1.52
CA PRO A 41 3.41 -5.90 2.71
C PRO A 41 3.50 -4.42 2.33
N LEU A 42 2.62 -3.60 2.90
CA LEU A 42 2.75 -2.14 2.81
C LEU A 42 4.18 -1.75 3.14
N GLY A 43 4.83 -1.03 2.22
CA GLY A 43 6.20 -0.57 2.41
C GLY A 43 6.34 0.22 3.72
N ALA A 44 7.52 0.16 4.34
CA ALA A 44 7.78 0.72 5.68
C ALA A 44 7.33 2.19 5.83
N LEU A 45 7.47 2.99 4.77
CA LEU A 45 7.00 4.38 4.76
C LEU A 45 5.47 4.50 4.95
N ARG A 46 4.67 3.68 4.27
CA ARG A 46 3.20 3.71 4.39
C ARG A 46 2.75 3.29 5.78
N VAL A 47 3.42 2.29 6.35
CA VAL A 47 3.19 1.86 7.73
C VAL A 47 3.50 3.00 8.70
N ALA A 48 4.67 3.61 8.59
CA ALA A 48 5.09 4.71 9.45
C ALA A 48 4.15 5.92 9.36
N ILE A 49 3.75 6.32 8.15
CA ILE A 49 2.77 7.41 7.95
C ILE A 49 1.44 7.07 8.63
N THR A 50 0.95 5.85 8.47
CA THR A 50 -0.31 5.42 9.10
C THR A 50 -0.21 5.41 10.62
N GLN A 51 0.94 5.01 11.18
CA GLN A 51 1.18 5.07 12.62
C GLN A 51 1.20 6.51 13.14
N ILE A 52 1.89 7.41 12.45
CA ILE A 52 1.95 8.84 12.82
C ILE A 52 0.55 9.45 12.74
N LEU A 53 -0.17 9.21 11.65
CA LEU A 53 -1.55 9.67 11.49
C LEU A 53 -2.46 9.15 12.60
N SER A 54 -2.39 7.85 12.89
CA SER A 54 -3.12 7.20 13.99
C SER A 54 -2.82 7.87 15.33
N ALA A 55 -1.54 8.10 15.65
CA ALA A 55 -1.14 8.75 16.89
C ALA A 55 -1.63 10.21 16.99
N LEU A 56 -1.56 10.97 15.88
CA LEU A 56 -2.08 12.34 15.82
C LEU A 56 -3.59 12.40 16.04
N CYS A 57 -4.33 11.51 15.37
CA CYS A 57 -5.77 11.40 15.52
C CYS A 57 -6.21 11.01 16.93
N VAL A 58 -5.46 10.15 17.61
CA VAL A 58 -5.72 9.83 19.02
C VAL A 58 -5.42 11.01 19.93
N ALA A 59 -4.33 11.76 19.69
CA ALA A 59 -3.91 12.83 20.57
C ALA A 59 -4.84 14.06 20.52
N VAL A 60 -5.33 14.42 19.34
CA VAL A 60 -6.14 15.64 19.11
C VAL A 60 -7.23 15.41 18.05
N PRO A 61 -8.24 14.57 18.34
CA PRO A 61 -9.21 14.10 17.33
C PRO A 61 -9.97 15.24 16.66
N ASP A 62 -10.49 16.19 17.43
CA ASP A 62 -11.33 17.29 16.92
C ASP A 62 -10.60 18.20 15.93
N ARG A 63 -9.26 18.28 16.04
CA ARG A 63 -8.41 19.10 15.16
C ARG A 63 -7.83 18.31 14.00
N SER A 64 -7.53 17.05 14.20
CA SER A 64 -6.79 16.23 13.24
C SER A 64 -7.69 15.54 12.23
N LEU A 65 -8.85 15.03 12.65
CA LEU A 65 -9.79 14.34 11.76
C LEU A 65 -10.22 15.20 10.55
N PRO A 66 -10.55 16.50 10.72
CA PRO A 66 -10.93 17.35 9.58
C PRO A 66 -9.77 17.67 8.63
N LEU A 67 -8.52 17.50 9.08
CA LEU A 67 -7.32 17.76 8.26
C LEU A 67 -6.96 16.58 7.36
N VAL A 68 -7.52 15.39 7.61
CA VAL A 68 -7.30 14.23 6.77
C VAL A 68 -8.11 14.39 5.48
N PRO A 69 -7.46 14.40 4.29
CA PRO A 69 -8.17 14.52 3.03
C PRO A 69 -9.21 13.41 2.87
N LEU A 70 -10.39 13.74 2.34
CA LEU A 70 -11.49 12.77 2.21
C LEU A 70 -11.07 11.51 1.44
N ALA A 71 -10.31 11.67 0.36
CA ALA A 71 -9.79 10.56 -0.44
C ALA A 71 -8.81 9.64 0.34
N ALA A 72 -8.11 10.16 1.34
CA ALA A 72 -7.18 9.36 2.14
C ALA A 72 -7.92 8.30 2.97
N TRP A 73 -9.16 8.58 3.39
CA TRP A 73 -9.98 7.59 4.10
C TRP A 73 -10.31 6.37 3.23
N GLY A 74 -10.61 6.59 1.94
CA GLY A 74 -10.84 5.51 0.99
C GLY A 74 -9.59 4.65 0.79
N VAL A 75 -8.43 5.29 0.63
CA VAL A 75 -7.14 4.58 0.51
C VAL A 75 -6.83 3.77 1.77
N LEU A 76 -7.05 4.35 2.95
CA LEU A 76 -6.82 3.66 4.23
C LEU A 76 -7.78 2.48 4.42
N ALA A 77 -9.05 2.62 4.04
CA ALA A 77 -10.03 1.54 4.09
C ALA A 77 -9.66 0.41 3.13
N GLU A 78 -9.29 0.73 1.88
CA GLU A 78 -8.81 -0.25 0.90
C GLU A 78 -7.57 -0.98 1.42
N TRP A 79 -6.56 -0.25 1.87
CA TRP A 79 -5.33 -0.84 2.40
C TRP A 79 -5.58 -1.71 3.62
N PHE A 80 -6.50 -1.32 4.50
CA PHE A 80 -6.91 -2.10 5.66
C PHE A 80 -7.52 -3.44 5.27
N LEU A 81 -8.39 -3.46 4.26
CA LEU A 81 -9.03 -4.70 3.77
C LEU A 81 -8.06 -5.59 2.98
N VAL A 82 -7.07 -4.98 2.30
CA VAL A 82 -6.13 -5.67 1.41
C VAL A 82 -4.90 -6.21 2.14
N HIS A 83 -4.28 -5.43 3.03
CA HIS A 83 -2.99 -5.75 3.66
C HIS A 83 -3.16 -6.22 5.10
N ARG A 84 -3.83 -7.36 5.27
CA ARG A 84 -4.18 -7.93 6.59
C ARG A 84 -2.99 -8.53 7.36
N CYS A 85 -1.94 -8.95 6.64
CA CYS A 85 -0.79 -9.61 7.23
C CYS A 85 0.16 -8.66 8.00
N ASN A 86 -0.01 -7.35 7.88
CA ASN A 86 0.83 -6.38 8.58
C ASN A 86 0.17 -5.95 9.90
N HIS A 87 0.43 -6.69 10.98
CA HIS A 87 -0.19 -6.46 12.29
C HIS A 87 0.04 -5.04 12.85
N ILE A 88 1.20 -4.44 12.56
CA ILE A 88 1.52 -3.08 13.01
C ILE A 88 0.63 -2.05 12.31
N PHE A 89 0.48 -2.19 10.99
CA PHE A 89 -0.42 -1.36 10.20
C PHE A 89 -1.88 -1.56 10.60
N GLN A 90 -2.32 -2.82 10.72
CA GLN A 90 -3.68 -3.17 11.17
C GLN A 90 -4.01 -2.53 12.52
N ALA A 91 -3.12 -2.63 13.51
CA ALA A 91 -3.34 -2.00 14.81
C ALA A 91 -3.45 -0.47 14.73
N ALA A 92 -2.65 0.18 13.86
CA ALA A 92 -2.74 1.62 13.64
C ALA A 92 -4.06 2.03 12.98
N CYS A 93 -4.52 1.29 11.97
CA CYS A 93 -5.81 1.51 11.33
C CYS A 93 -6.98 1.25 12.28
N CYS A 94 -6.96 0.17 13.07
CA CYS A 94 -8.01 -0.10 14.07
C CYS A 94 -8.15 1.06 15.07
N ARG A 95 -7.03 1.60 15.57
CA ARG A 95 -7.05 2.80 16.40
C ARG A 95 -7.68 4.00 15.68
N LEU A 96 -7.34 4.20 14.41
CA LEU A 96 -7.90 5.27 13.58
C LEU A 96 -9.43 5.12 13.43
N TRP A 97 -9.91 3.91 13.15
CA TRP A 97 -11.34 3.61 13.02
C TRP A 97 -12.09 3.84 14.33
N ILE A 98 -11.52 3.43 15.46
CA ILE A 98 -12.09 3.72 16.79
C ILE A 98 -12.19 5.22 17.03
N VAL A 99 -11.14 5.98 16.67
CA VAL A 99 -11.17 7.45 16.79
C VAL A 99 -12.27 8.05 15.92
N VAL A 100 -12.46 7.57 14.69
CA VAL A 100 -13.56 8.02 13.81
C VAL A 100 -14.91 7.72 14.44
N VAL A 101 -15.14 6.51 14.96
CA VAL A 101 -16.41 6.14 15.62
C VAL A 101 -16.70 7.03 16.83
N ASN A 102 -15.68 7.33 17.65
CA ASN A 102 -15.87 8.04 18.90
C ASN A 102 -15.93 9.56 18.74
N HIS A 103 -15.23 10.12 17.75
CA HIS A 103 -15.00 11.57 17.67
C HIS A 103 -15.40 12.20 16.33
N ALA A 104 -15.58 11.42 15.26
CA ALA A 104 -16.00 12.01 13.99
C ALA A 104 -17.49 12.35 13.99
N GLY A 105 -17.86 13.39 13.24
CA GLY A 105 -19.26 13.69 12.94
C GLY A 105 -19.91 12.61 12.06
N PRO A 106 -21.25 12.58 11.99
CA PRO A 106 -22.01 11.53 11.32
C PRO A 106 -21.67 11.42 9.82
N GLU A 107 -21.35 12.53 9.16
CA GLU A 107 -20.99 12.55 7.74
C GLU A 107 -19.69 11.78 7.47
N LEU A 108 -18.66 11.99 8.29
CA LEU A 108 -17.39 11.29 8.13
C LEU A 108 -17.52 9.82 8.52
N GLN A 109 -18.29 9.49 9.56
CA GLN A 109 -18.58 8.10 9.89
C GLN A 109 -19.27 7.40 8.73
N GLN A 110 -20.31 8.01 8.15
CA GLN A 110 -21.03 7.45 7.01
C GLN A 110 -20.11 7.30 5.79
N LEU A 111 -19.27 8.30 5.50
CA LEU A 111 -18.31 8.22 4.40
C LEU A 111 -17.33 7.05 4.56
N VAL A 112 -16.73 6.89 5.75
CA VAL A 112 -15.73 5.84 5.99
C VAL A 112 -16.37 4.45 6.01
N PHE A 113 -17.44 4.26 6.78
CA PHE A 113 -18.00 2.93 7.01
C PHE A 113 -18.89 2.46 5.87
N THR A 114 -19.68 3.36 5.28
CA THR A 114 -20.61 3.03 4.20
C THR A 114 -20.07 3.46 2.84
N GLY A 115 -19.62 4.71 2.71
CA GLY A 115 -19.17 5.28 1.44
C GLY A 115 -17.94 4.59 0.85
N HIS A 116 -16.96 4.26 1.70
CA HIS A 116 -15.77 3.50 1.31
C HIS A 116 -15.89 1.99 1.55
N GLY A 117 -17.07 1.51 1.96
CA GLY A 117 -17.35 0.08 2.09
C GLY A 117 -16.58 -0.64 3.21
N LEU A 118 -16.01 0.09 4.18
CA LEU A 118 -15.23 -0.52 5.27
C LEU A 118 -16.07 -1.50 6.09
N LEU A 119 -17.35 -1.17 6.36
CA LEU A 119 -18.25 -2.04 7.12
C LEU A 119 -18.58 -3.32 6.35
N ALA A 120 -18.94 -3.19 5.06
CA ALA A 120 -19.22 -4.34 4.20
C ALA A 120 -17.99 -5.25 4.09
N GLY A 121 -16.81 -4.66 3.87
CA GLY A 121 -15.55 -5.39 3.84
C GLY A 121 -15.28 -6.13 5.15
N LEU A 122 -15.43 -5.48 6.31
CA LEU A 122 -15.30 -6.13 7.63
C LEU A 122 -16.24 -7.33 7.78
N CYS A 123 -17.51 -7.19 7.40
CA CYS A 123 -18.48 -8.29 7.47
C CYS A 123 -18.07 -9.46 6.56
N GLU A 124 -17.66 -9.19 5.32
CA GLU A 124 -17.17 -10.22 4.41
C GLU A 124 -15.93 -10.94 4.96
N MET A 125 -15.02 -10.22 5.61
CA MET A 125 -13.85 -10.82 6.26
C MET A 125 -14.25 -11.80 7.36
N VAL A 126 -15.13 -11.38 8.27
CA VAL A 126 -15.59 -12.20 9.40
C VAL A 126 -16.34 -13.44 8.90
N LEU A 127 -17.20 -13.29 7.89
CA LEU A 127 -17.93 -14.41 7.30
C LEU A 127 -17.00 -15.40 6.57
N ALA A 128 -15.96 -14.91 5.90
CA ALA A 128 -14.97 -15.76 5.26
C ALA A 128 -14.13 -16.55 6.29
N GLU A 129 -13.80 -15.96 7.44
CA GLU A 129 -13.07 -16.64 8.52
C GLU A 129 -13.95 -17.69 9.24
N GLY A 130 -15.26 -17.45 9.37
CA GLY A 130 -16.19 -18.38 10.01
C GLY A 130 -16.70 -19.53 9.13
N SER A 131 -16.30 -19.58 7.85
CA SER A 131 -16.73 -20.61 6.89
C SER A 131 -15.78 -21.82 6.80
N TYR A 132 -14.78 -21.91 7.70
CA TYR A 132 -13.81 -23.00 7.79
C TYR A 132 -13.97 -23.84 9.06
#